data_AF-F4SBG4-F1
#
_entry.id   AF-F4SBG4-F1
#
_cell.length_a   1.000
_cell.length_b   1.000
_cell.length_c   1.000
_cell.angle_alpha   90.00
_cell.angle_beta   90.00
_cell.angle_gamma   90.00
#
_symmetry.space_group_name_H-M   'P 1'
#
loop_
_entity.id
_entity.type
_entity.pdbx_description
1 polymer ?
#
loop_
_entity_poly.entity_id
_entity_poly.type
_entity_poly.pdbx_seq_one_letter_code
_entity_poly.pdbx_strand_id
1 'polypeptide(L)'
;MGGEFVENGIEFANGKVPSHHMTQLTVFWDNRIRKIKGYVPIAMFNKAWLEANQDIEGKKTLKKKNKDEDDDSEDEKYEGLTYPSKLRLTYGDWVMCFNLFLDYLEKWSRFEKLVRKFEEHKRNVEKVKSENNDKWMVALRYDIMIRRQFWTTRVKGGKVGDPLV
;
A
#
# COMPACT_ATOMS: atom_id res chain seq x y z
N MET A 1 -22.07 23.70 -16.53
CA MET A 1 -22.44 22.28 -16.68
C MET A 1 -21.48 21.68 -17.70
N GLY A 2 -20.54 20.82 -17.30
CA GLY A 2 -19.65 20.13 -18.23
C GLY A 2 -20.37 18.91 -18.78
N GLY A 3 -20.67 18.89 -20.07
CA GLY A 3 -21.31 17.75 -20.74
C GLY A 3 -20.29 16.67 -21.12
N GLU A 4 -20.74 15.43 -21.19
CA GLU A 4 -19.95 14.35 -21.81
C GLU A 4 -19.96 14.53 -23.34
N PHE A 5 -18.85 14.24 -24.03
CA PHE A 5 -18.77 14.28 -25.49
C PHE A 5 -18.15 13.00 -26.03
N VAL A 6 -18.51 12.62 -27.26
CA VAL A 6 -17.99 11.42 -27.92
C VAL A 6 -17.17 11.83 -29.13
N GLU A 7 -15.94 11.33 -29.22
CA GLU A 7 -15.07 11.51 -30.38
C GLU A 7 -14.40 10.17 -30.72
N ASN A 8 -14.47 9.76 -31.99
CA ASN A 8 -13.95 8.47 -32.47
C ASN A 8 -14.44 7.24 -31.68
N GLY A 9 -15.69 7.28 -31.17
CA GLY A 9 -16.27 6.20 -30.37
C GLY A 9 -15.77 6.11 -28.93
N ILE A 10 -15.05 7.14 -28.45
CA ILE A 10 -14.58 7.25 -27.07
C ILE A 10 -15.42 8.30 -26.35
N GLU A 11 -15.93 7.96 -25.16
CA GLU A 11 -16.67 8.88 -24.29
C GLU A 11 -15.71 9.70 -23.42
N PHE A 12 -15.81 11.02 -23.50
CA PHE A 12 -15.00 11.97 -22.75
C PHE A 12 -15.86 12.71 -21.74
N ALA A 13 -15.45 12.66 -20.47
CA ALA A 13 -16.08 13.44 -19.42
C ALA A 13 -15.47 14.85 -19.32
N ASN A 14 -16.13 15.85 -19.90
CA ASN A 14 -15.63 17.22 -19.88
C ASN A 14 -15.64 17.80 -18.46
N GLY A 15 -14.51 18.36 -18.04
CA GLY A 15 -14.33 18.94 -16.70
C GLY A 15 -14.33 17.93 -15.55
N LYS A 16 -14.32 16.61 -15.82
CA LYS A 16 -14.07 15.59 -14.81
C LYS A 16 -12.62 15.12 -14.92
N VAL A 17 -11.87 15.23 -13.84
CA VAL A 17 -10.60 14.53 -13.68
C VAL A 17 -10.86 13.23 -12.91
N PRO A 18 -10.11 12.15 -13.15
CA PRO A 18 -10.22 10.94 -12.34
C PRO A 18 -10.10 11.31 -10.85
N SER A 19 -11.09 10.91 -10.05
CA SER A 19 -11.09 11.21 -8.60
C SER A 19 -9.99 10.46 -7.85
N HIS A 20 -9.36 9.47 -8.48
CA HIS A 20 -8.40 8.61 -7.87
C HIS A 20 -6.97 8.99 -8.27
N HIS A 21 -6.31 9.77 -7.42
CA HIS A 21 -4.89 10.10 -7.52
C HIS A 21 -3.96 8.93 -7.15
N MET A 22 -4.51 7.77 -6.78
CA MET A 22 -3.72 6.59 -6.42
C MET A 22 -3.57 5.64 -7.60
N THR A 23 -2.34 5.20 -7.79
CA THR A 23 -1.90 4.21 -8.76
C THR A 23 -2.66 2.89 -8.59
N GLN A 24 -2.94 2.16 -9.66
CA GLN A 24 -3.55 0.83 -9.50
C GLN A 24 -2.50 -0.12 -8.89
N LEU A 25 -2.94 -0.90 -7.91
CA LEU A 25 -2.08 -1.95 -7.36
C LEU A 25 -2.00 -3.11 -8.35
N THR A 26 -0.83 -3.75 -8.41
CA THR A 26 -0.69 -5.01 -9.12
C THR A 26 -1.44 -6.10 -8.37
N VAL A 27 -1.87 -7.17 -9.07
CA VAL A 27 -2.66 -8.26 -8.48
C VAL A 27 -2.03 -8.79 -7.19
N PHE A 28 -0.70 -8.93 -7.21
CA PHE A 28 0.10 -9.33 -6.06
C PHE A 28 -0.13 -8.42 -4.83
N TRP A 29 0.00 -7.10 -4.99
CA TRP A 29 -0.15 -6.15 -3.87
C TRP A 29 -1.60 -5.98 -3.44
N ASP A 30 -2.54 -5.99 -4.39
CA ASP A 30 -3.97 -5.96 -4.12
C ASP A 30 -4.40 -7.15 -3.25
N ASN A 31 -4.01 -8.37 -3.65
CA ASN A 31 -4.28 -9.60 -2.92
C ASN A 31 -3.76 -9.54 -1.48
N ARG A 32 -2.52 -9.05 -1.28
CA ARG A 32 -1.93 -8.95 0.06
C ARG A 32 -2.66 -7.97 0.96
N ILE A 33 -3.05 -6.81 0.43
CA ILE A 33 -3.77 -5.79 1.21
C ILE A 33 -5.18 -6.29 1.52
N ARG A 34 -5.94 -6.77 0.53
CA ARG A 34 -7.32 -7.24 0.74
C ARG A 34 -7.41 -8.47 1.65
N LYS A 35 -6.45 -9.40 1.57
CA LYS A 35 -6.42 -10.62 2.40
C LYS A 35 -5.63 -10.44 3.70
N ILE A 36 -5.03 -9.26 3.93
CA ILE A 36 -4.08 -8.98 5.02
C ILE A 36 -2.99 -10.07 5.09
N LYS A 37 -2.50 -10.55 3.94
CA LYS A 37 -1.62 -11.74 3.84
C LYS A 37 -0.19 -11.35 3.50
N GLY A 38 0.74 -11.74 4.37
CA GLY A 38 2.17 -11.47 4.20
C GLY A 38 2.53 -9.99 4.37
N TYR A 39 3.83 -9.71 4.47
CA TYR A 39 4.30 -8.37 4.82
C TYR A 39 4.13 -7.34 3.68
N VAL A 40 3.50 -6.21 4.00
CA VAL A 40 3.38 -5.04 3.11
C VAL A 40 4.29 -3.91 3.65
N PRO A 41 5.38 -3.58 2.94
CA PRO A 41 6.28 -2.48 3.33
C PRO A 41 5.62 -1.11 3.16
N ILE A 42 5.71 -0.23 4.17
CA ILE A 42 5.18 1.13 4.02
C ILE A 42 5.86 1.91 2.88
N ALA A 43 7.15 1.65 2.66
CA ALA A 43 7.94 2.28 1.60
C ALA A 43 7.43 1.96 0.18
N MET A 44 6.61 0.91 0.01
CA MET A 44 5.99 0.62 -1.28
C MET A 44 4.93 1.66 -1.65
N PHE A 45 4.40 2.41 -0.68
CA PHE A 45 3.42 3.49 -0.90
C PHE A 45 4.10 4.82 -1.26
N ASN A 46 5.36 4.79 -1.68
CA ASN A 46 5.95 5.92 -2.40
C ASN A 46 5.29 6.00 -3.78
N LYS A 47 4.64 7.13 -4.09
CA LYS A 47 3.86 7.29 -5.33
C LYS A 47 4.67 7.04 -6.59
N ALA A 48 5.87 7.64 -6.69
CA ALA A 48 6.74 7.45 -7.85
C ALA A 48 7.17 5.98 -8.00
N TRP A 49 7.39 5.29 -6.88
CA TRP A 49 7.69 3.86 -6.90
C TRP A 49 6.48 3.03 -7.33
N LEU A 50 5.26 3.33 -6.87
CA LEU A 50 4.05 2.61 -7.28
C LEU A 50 3.84 2.71 -8.79
N GLU A 51 3.97 3.91 -9.34
CA GLU A 51 3.83 4.17 -10.78
C GLU A 51 4.89 3.38 -11.57
N ALA A 52 6.16 3.46 -11.17
CA ALA A 52 7.24 2.73 -11.81
C ALA A 52 7.07 1.20 -11.69
N ASN A 53 6.55 0.70 -10.56
CA ASN A 53 6.31 -0.72 -10.37
C ASN A 53 5.15 -1.21 -11.24
N GLN A 54 4.06 -0.44 -11.32
CA GLN A 54 2.92 -0.75 -12.19
C GLN A 54 3.37 -0.86 -13.65
N ASP A 55 4.22 0.06 -14.13
CA ASP A 55 4.73 0.02 -15.50
C ASP A 55 5.55 -1.24 -15.79
N ILE A 56 6.38 -1.68 -14.85
CA ILE A 56 7.24 -2.86 -15.02
C ILE A 56 6.42 -4.15 -14.96
N GLU A 57 5.52 -4.28 -13.99
CA GLU A 57 4.67 -5.47 -13.90
C GLU A 57 3.63 -5.53 -15.03
N GLY A 58 3.09 -4.39 -15.47
CA GLY A 58 2.24 -4.28 -16.66
C GLY A 58 2.96 -4.74 -17.94
N LYS A 59 4.22 -4.36 -18.13
CA LYS A 59 5.04 -4.86 -19.24
C LYS A 59 5.32 -6.36 -19.17
N LYS A 60 5.39 -6.94 -17.96
CA LYS A 60 5.61 -8.38 -17.76
C LYS A 60 4.36 -9.21 -18.02
N THR A 61 3.20 -8.76 -17.56
CA THR A 61 1.91 -9.45 -17.80
C THR A 61 1.57 -9.50 -19.28
N LEU A 62 1.86 -8.44 -20.05
CA LEU A 62 1.77 -8.45 -21.52
C LEU A 62 2.66 -9.51 -22.19
N LYS A 63 3.83 -9.82 -21.61
CA LYS A 63 4.73 -10.88 -22.09
C LYS A 63 4.29 -12.29 -21.63
N LYS A 64 3.59 -12.39 -20.50
CA LYS A 64 3.16 -13.66 -19.88
C LYS A 64 1.81 -14.16 -20.41
N LYS A 65 0.98 -13.30 -21.04
CA LYS A 65 -0.29 -13.66 -21.71
C LYS A 65 -0.20 -14.72 -22.85
N ASN A 66 0.99 -15.24 -23.13
CA ASN A 66 1.20 -16.41 -24.00
C ASN A 66 1.34 -17.74 -23.22
N LYS A 67 1.04 -17.78 -21.93
CA LYS A 67 1.09 -19.01 -21.12
C LYS A 67 -0.06 -19.02 -20.12
N ASP A 68 -0.77 -20.15 -20.09
CA ASP A 68 -2.13 -20.32 -19.58
C ASP A 68 -2.37 -19.79 -18.15
N GLU A 69 -3.55 -19.19 -17.99
CA GLU A 69 -4.11 -18.68 -16.74
C GLU A 69 -4.85 -19.81 -16.02
N ASP A 70 -4.13 -20.57 -15.18
CA ASP A 70 -4.73 -21.38 -14.10
C ASP A 70 -3.60 -21.91 -13.21
N ASP A 71 -3.10 -21.08 -12.30
CA ASP A 71 -2.40 -21.62 -11.12
C ASP A 71 -2.52 -20.62 -9.97
N ASP A 72 -3.56 -20.84 -9.15
CA ASP A 72 -3.75 -20.23 -7.82
C ASP A 72 -2.73 -20.86 -6.84
N SER A 73 -1.44 -20.81 -7.23
CA SER A 73 -0.36 -21.37 -6.44
C SER A 73 -0.06 -20.47 -5.25
N GLU A 74 0.10 -21.09 -4.08
CA GLU A 74 0.29 -20.41 -2.79
C GLU A 74 1.59 -19.58 -2.67
N ASP A 75 2.38 -19.51 -3.75
CA ASP A 75 3.65 -18.81 -3.86
C ASP A 75 3.68 -17.86 -5.07
N GLU A 76 2.78 -16.88 -5.13
CA GLU A 76 3.02 -15.70 -5.97
C GLU A 76 4.35 -15.06 -5.54
N LYS A 77 5.42 -15.35 -6.27
CA LYS A 77 6.73 -14.72 -6.05
C LYS A 77 6.65 -13.29 -6.54
N TYR A 78 6.99 -12.35 -5.66
CA TYR A 78 7.09 -10.95 -6.06
C TYR A 78 8.17 -10.78 -7.13
N GLU A 79 7.78 -10.38 -8.34
CA GLU A 79 8.67 -10.14 -9.47
C GLU A 79 8.81 -8.63 -9.80
N GLY A 80 8.16 -7.75 -9.03
CA GLY A 80 8.21 -6.30 -9.24
C GLY A 80 9.53 -5.63 -8.88
N LEU A 81 9.55 -4.30 -8.90
CA LEU A 81 10.69 -3.48 -8.47
C LEU A 81 11.06 -3.77 -7.01
N THR A 82 12.33 -3.68 -6.67
CA THR A 82 12.73 -3.61 -5.26
C THR A 82 12.22 -2.31 -4.66
N TYR A 83 11.46 -2.38 -3.57
CA TYR A 83 11.03 -1.18 -2.84
C TYR A 83 12.18 -0.54 -2.05
N PRO A 84 12.14 0.78 -1.78
CA PRO A 84 13.19 1.47 -1.03
C PRO A 84 13.49 0.81 0.32
N SER A 85 14.74 0.88 0.76
CA SER A 85 15.15 0.28 2.04
C SER A 85 14.31 0.82 3.20
N LYS A 86 13.62 -0.08 3.90
CA LYS A 86 12.71 0.26 5.01
C LYS A 86 13.38 1.10 6.09
N LEU A 87 14.68 0.90 6.32
CA LEU A 87 15.47 1.59 7.35
C LEU A 87 16.04 2.94 6.89
N ARG A 88 15.87 3.30 5.62
CA ARG A 88 16.35 4.58 5.04
C ARG A 88 15.21 5.57 4.78
N LEU A 89 13.98 5.23 5.17
CA LEU A 89 12.82 6.09 4.98
C LEU A 89 12.97 7.31 5.89
N THR A 90 12.96 8.53 5.34
CA THR A 90 12.97 9.75 6.15
C THR A 90 11.61 9.92 6.85
N TYR A 91 11.53 10.78 7.86
CA TYR A 91 10.26 11.08 8.52
C TYR A 91 9.23 11.64 7.52
N GLY A 92 9.64 12.59 6.66
CA GLY A 92 8.77 13.16 5.64
C GLY A 92 8.26 12.12 4.65
N ASP A 93 9.16 11.26 4.13
CA ASP A 93 8.76 10.17 3.23
C ASP A 93 7.82 9.18 3.93
N TRP A 94 8.06 8.89 5.21
CA TRP A 94 7.19 8.02 5.98
C TRP A 94 5.79 8.60 6.15
N VAL A 95 5.65 9.89 6.50
CA VAL A 95 4.32 10.54 6.61
C VAL A 95 3.58 10.44 5.28
N MET A 96 4.24 10.72 4.16
CA MET A 96 3.64 10.65 2.83
C MET A 96 3.21 9.23 2.47
N CYS A 97 4.09 8.25 2.67
CA CYS A 97 3.78 6.84 2.41
C CYS A 97 2.66 6.32 3.32
N PHE A 98 2.66 6.73 4.59
CA PHE A 98 1.68 6.28 5.57
C PHE A 98 0.30 6.85 5.29
N ASN A 99 0.20 8.13 4.90
CA ASN A 99 -1.08 8.71 4.48
C ASN A 99 -1.63 8.02 3.24
N LEU A 100 -0.78 7.72 2.25
CA LEU A 100 -1.24 6.98 1.07
C LEU A 100 -1.65 5.55 1.42
N PHE A 101 -0.94 4.89 2.34
CA PHE A 101 -1.35 3.59 2.88
C PHE A 101 -2.76 3.64 3.52
N LEU A 102 -3.06 4.66 4.31
CA LEU A 102 -4.39 4.86 4.88
C LEU A 102 -5.45 5.05 3.79
N ASP A 103 -5.16 5.84 2.75
CA ASP A 103 -6.04 6.02 1.60
C ASP A 103 -6.35 4.68 0.90
N TYR A 104 -5.36 3.80 0.70
CA TYR A 104 -5.57 2.47 0.13
C TYR A 104 -6.41 1.57 1.03
N LEU A 105 -6.21 1.61 2.36
CA LEU A 105 -7.06 0.85 3.27
C LEU A 105 -8.51 1.34 3.23
N GLU A 106 -8.73 2.64 3.24
CA GLU A 106 -10.06 3.25 3.29
C GLU A 106 -10.81 3.13 1.96
N LYS A 107 -10.25 3.70 0.89
CA LYS A 107 -10.96 3.94 -0.37
C LYS A 107 -10.90 2.72 -1.29
N TRP A 108 -9.79 1.99 -1.28
CA TRP A 108 -9.55 0.84 -2.17
C TRP A 108 -10.02 -0.49 -1.55
N SER A 109 -9.79 -0.68 -0.25
CA SER A 109 -10.08 -1.95 0.44
C SER A 109 -11.27 -1.87 1.41
N ARG A 110 -11.83 -0.68 1.66
CA ARG A 110 -13.00 -0.45 2.54
C ARG A 110 -12.80 -0.88 3.99
N PHE A 111 -11.57 -0.79 4.50
CA PHE A 111 -11.21 -1.16 5.88
C PHE A 111 -11.31 0.03 6.86
N GLU A 112 -12.48 0.67 6.96
CA GLU A 112 -12.67 1.90 7.77
C GLU A 112 -12.25 1.75 9.25
N LYS A 113 -12.60 0.63 9.89
CA LYS A 113 -12.21 0.39 11.30
C LYS A 113 -10.70 0.21 11.47
N LEU A 114 -10.04 -0.41 10.49
CA LEU A 114 -8.61 -0.63 10.51
C LEU A 114 -7.85 0.68 10.26
N VAL A 115 -8.37 1.56 9.41
CA VAL A 115 -7.82 2.90 9.18
C VAL A 115 -7.72 3.66 10.51
N ARG A 116 -8.79 3.70 11.30
CA ARG A 116 -8.77 4.36 12.63
C ARG A 116 -7.70 3.81 13.57
N LYS A 117 -7.48 2.48 13.54
CA LYS A 117 -6.42 1.82 14.31
C LYS A 117 -5.03 2.23 13.83
N PHE A 118 -4.82 2.32 12.52
CA PHE A 118 -3.54 2.78 11.98
C PHE A 118 -3.31 4.29 12.15
N GLU A 119 -4.34 5.12 12.17
CA GLU A 119 -4.22 6.54 12.54
C GLU A 119 -3.72 6.69 13.99
N GLU A 120 -4.22 5.87 14.90
CA GLU A 120 -3.75 5.84 16.28
C GLU A 120 -2.33 5.28 16.39
N HIS A 121 -2.00 4.20 15.66
CA HIS A 121 -0.61 3.73 15.54
C HIS A 121 0.32 4.84 15.00
N LYS A 122 -0.11 5.59 13.98
CA LYS A 122 0.66 6.72 13.43
C LYS A 122 0.96 7.75 14.51
N ARG A 123 -0.04 8.13 15.33
CA ARG A 123 0.15 9.02 16.48
C ARG A 123 1.12 8.43 17.51
N ASN A 124 1.08 7.13 17.75
CA ASN A 124 2.03 6.46 18.64
C ASN A 124 3.46 6.52 18.10
N VAL A 125 3.67 6.34 16.79
CA VAL A 125 4.99 6.49 16.17
C VAL A 125 5.52 7.92 16.31
N GLU A 126 4.67 8.92 16.07
CA GLU A 126 5.02 10.34 16.23
C GLU A 126 5.33 10.69 17.70
N LYS A 127 4.59 10.09 18.65
CA LYS A 127 4.85 10.21 20.09
C LYS A 127 6.19 9.56 20.48
N VAL A 128 6.50 8.36 20.00
CA VAL A 128 7.81 7.72 20.23
C VAL A 128 8.93 8.61 19.69
N LYS A 129 8.74 9.26 18.54
CA LYS A 129 9.72 10.21 18.00
C LYS A 129 9.93 11.39 18.96
N SER A 130 8.86 12.03 19.42
CA SER A 130 8.96 13.22 20.28
C SER A 130 9.55 12.89 21.65
N GLU A 131 9.15 11.79 22.28
CA GLU A 131 9.67 11.32 23.57
C GLU A 131 11.15 10.90 23.52
N ASN A 132 11.68 10.62 22.32
CA ASN A 132 13.07 10.22 22.11
C ASN A 132 13.95 11.34 21.54
N ASN A 133 13.70 12.61 21.88
CA ASN A 133 14.45 13.78 21.40
C ASN A 133 14.49 13.86 19.87
N ASP A 134 13.35 13.64 19.22
CA ASP A 134 13.20 13.64 17.77
C ASP A 134 14.07 12.64 17.00
N LYS A 135 14.57 11.61 17.68
CA LYS A 135 15.35 10.52 17.06
C LYS A 135 14.46 9.61 16.22
N TRP A 136 14.32 9.99 14.95
CA TRP A 136 13.48 9.30 13.98
C TRP A 136 13.76 7.79 13.87
N MET A 137 15.01 7.36 13.93
CA MET A 137 15.36 5.94 13.80
C MET A 137 14.76 5.04 14.89
N VAL A 138 14.50 5.58 16.09
CA VAL A 138 13.83 4.83 17.17
C VAL A 138 12.36 4.61 16.80
N ALA A 139 11.67 5.69 16.42
CA ALA A 139 10.27 5.64 16.00
C ALA A 139 10.05 4.79 14.74
N LEU A 140 10.94 4.87 13.74
CA LEU A 140 10.88 4.05 12.53
C LEU A 140 11.01 2.56 12.84
N ARG A 141 11.90 2.17 13.75
CA ARG A 141 12.05 0.77 14.17
C ARG A 141 10.81 0.27 14.90
N TYR A 142 10.22 1.11 15.76
CA TYR A 142 8.94 0.82 16.41
C TYR A 142 7.83 0.58 15.37
N ASP A 143 7.65 1.49 14.39
CA ASP A 143 6.67 1.31 13.30
C ASP A 143 6.87 -0.02 12.56
N ILE A 144 8.10 -0.29 12.11
CA ILE A 144 8.41 -1.49 11.34
C ILE A 144 8.11 -2.75 12.14
N MET A 145 8.42 -2.76 13.44
CA MET A 145 8.17 -3.91 14.32
C MET A 145 6.67 -4.21 14.43
N ILE A 146 5.88 -3.22 14.85
CA ILE A 146 4.43 -3.38 15.08
C ILE A 146 3.72 -3.75 13.78
N ARG A 147 4.01 -3.04 12.67
CA ARG A 147 3.40 -3.39 11.37
C ARG A 147 3.83 -4.78 10.92
N ARG A 148 5.09 -5.19 11.12
CA ARG A 148 5.52 -6.54 10.73
C ARG A 148 4.72 -7.60 11.48
N GLN A 149 4.57 -7.44 12.79
CA GLN A 149 3.74 -8.31 13.60
C GLN A 149 2.29 -8.37 13.09
N PHE A 150 1.67 -7.22 12.83
CA PHE A 150 0.32 -7.14 12.27
C PHE A 150 0.17 -7.94 10.97
N TRP A 151 1.09 -7.76 10.01
CA TRP A 151 0.98 -8.38 8.69
C TRP A 151 1.29 -9.88 8.70
N THR A 152 2.30 -10.32 9.47
CA THR A 152 2.84 -11.69 9.35
C THR A 152 2.39 -12.64 10.44
N THR A 153 1.93 -12.12 11.58
CA THR A 153 1.58 -12.96 12.73
C THR A 153 0.06 -13.04 12.88
N ARG A 154 -0.42 -14.21 13.31
CA ARG A 154 -1.82 -14.41 13.69
C ARG A 154 -1.90 -14.74 15.17
N VAL A 155 -2.88 -14.18 15.87
CA VAL A 155 -3.18 -14.54 17.25
C VAL A 155 -4.03 -15.83 17.28
N LYS A 156 -4.32 -16.33 18.49
CA LYS A 156 -5.12 -17.56 18.68
C LYS A 156 -6.41 -17.53 17.85
N GLY A 157 -6.65 -18.60 17.09
CA GLY A 157 -7.79 -18.71 16.19
C GLY A 157 -7.60 -18.05 14.81
N GLY A 158 -6.36 -17.74 14.41
CA GLY A 158 -6.04 -17.25 13.06
C GLY A 158 -6.39 -15.78 12.82
N LYS A 159 -6.75 -15.03 13.88
CA LYS A 159 -7.13 -13.62 13.77
C LYS A 159 -5.89 -12.73 13.58
N VAL A 160 -6.08 -11.62 12.87
CA VAL A 160 -5.05 -10.57 12.73
C VAL A 160 -4.93 -9.83 14.07
N GLY A 161 -3.70 -9.48 14.46
CA GLY A 161 -3.43 -8.69 15.66
C GLY A 161 -3.93 -7.25 15.56
N ASP A 162 -4.02 -6.56 16.70
CA ASP A 162 -4.34 -5.12 16.74
C ASP A 162 -3.06 -4.32 16.44
N PRO A 163 -3.03 -3.42 15.44
CA PRO A 163 -1.83 -2.64 15.11
C PRO A 163 -1.47 -1.58 16.17
N LEU A 164 -2.18 -1.53 17.30
CA LEU A 164 -1.84 -0.69 18.46
C LEU A 164 -0.89 -1.34 19.47
N VAL A 165 -0.71 -2.67 19.41
CA VAL A 165 -0.01 -3.46 20.45
C VAL A 165 1.01 -4.45 19.87
#